data_AF-A0A183VFF7-F1
#
_entry.id   AF-A0A183VFF7-F1
#
_cell.length_a   1.000
_cell.length_b   1.000
_cell.length_c   1.000
_cell.angle_alpha   90.00
_cell.angle_beta   90.00
_cell.angle_gamma   90.00
#
_symmetry.space_group_name_H-M   'P 1'
#
loop_
_entity.id
_entity.type
_entity.pdbx_description
1 polymer ?
#
loop_
_entity_poly.entity_id
_entity_poly.type
_entity_poly.pdbx_seq_one_letter_code
_entity_poly.pdbx_strand_id
1 'polypeptide(L)'
;MLHCAVCAPDATAFANVDELEIHIASDHVNYVPYECEKCRFSRFPTEFALHSHYTNDHGLKEFYVKYKVTPETGRKRQLVKDLLQKSLNMSDGTVNMRSTKRKR
;
A
#
# COMPACT_ATOMS: atom_id res chain seq x y z
N MET A 1 -9.95 4.10 -13.79
CA MET A 1 -8.54 4.19 -13.39
C MET A 1 -8.47 4.96 -12.10
N LEU A 2 -7.65 4.51 -11.14
CA LEU A 2 -7.55 5.10 -9.81
C LEU A 2 -6.34 6.03 -9.74
N HIS A 3 -6.43 7.10 -8.95
CA HIS A 3 -5.35 8.06 -8.79
C HIS A 3 -5.02 8.21 -7.31
N CYS A 4 -3.74 8.38 -6.98
CA CYS A 4 -3.33 8.64 -5.61
C CYS A 4 -3.71 10.07 -5.21
N ALA A 5 -4.39 10.22 -4.06
CA ALA A 5 -4.79 11.52 -3.53
C ALA A 5 -3.62 12.37 -3.00
N VAL A 6 -2.46 11.77 -2.79
CA VAL A 6 -1.26 12.45 -2.29
C VAL A 6 -0.38 12.93 -3.46
N CYS A 7 -0.41 12.22 -4.59
CA CYS A 7 0.30 12.63 -5.79
C CYS A 7 -0.42 13.77 -6.52
N ALA A 8 0.29 14.39 -7.46
CA ALA A 8 -0.31 15.33 -8.40
C ALA A 8 -1.42 14.66 -9.23
N PRO A 9 -2.43 15.41 -9.70
CA PRO A 9 -3.55 14.86 -10.48
C PRO A 9 -3.11 14.23 -11.81
N ASP A 10 -1.98 14.66 -12.37
CA ASP A 10 -1.38 14.10 -13.59
C ASP A 10 -0.46 12.90 -13.33
N ALA A 11 -0.41 12.41 -12.09
CA ALA A 11 0.43 11.27 -11.73
C ALA A 11 -0.10 9.95 -12.28
N THR A 12 0.71 8.90 -12.13
CA THR A 12 0.41 7.55 -12.60
C THR A 12 -0.98 7.09 -12.17
N ALA A 13 -1.77 6.69 -13.16
CA ALA A 13 -3.06 6.06 -12.96
C ALA A 13 -2.86 4.56 -12.69
N PHE A 14 -3.56 4.04 -11.68
CA PHE A 14 -3.49 2.65 -11.27
C PHE A 14 -4.67 1.86 -11.83
N ALA A 15 -4.41 0.63 -12.25
CA ALA A 15 -5.42 -0.24 -12.86
C ALA A 15 -6.45 -0.73 -11.83
N ASN A 16 -6.01 -0.96 -10.58
CA ASN A 16 -6.84 -1.51 -9.51
C ASN A 16 -6.39 -0.97 -8.13
N VAL A 17 -7.18 -1.29 -7.11
CA VAL A 17 -7.00 -0.81 -5.73
C VAL A 17 -5.71 -1.34 -5.11
N ASP A 18 -5.30 -2.56 -5.47
CA ASP A 18 -4.10 -3.22 -4.95
C ASP A 18 -2.83 -2.47 -5.38
N GLU A 19 -2.70 -2.13 -6.67
CA GLU A 19 -1.54 -1.36 -7.16
C GLU A 19 -1.46 0.03 -6.53
N LEU A 20 -2.62 0.68 -6.30
CA LEU A 20 -2.67 1.96 -5.60
C LEU A 20 -2.27 1.81 -4.12
N GLU A 21 -2.69 0.74 -3.44
CA GLU A 21 -2.28 0.46 -2.06
C GLU A 21 -0.76 0.25 -1.95
N ILE A 22 -0.18 -0.53 -2.87
CA ILE A 22 1.26 -0.80 -2.94
C ILE A 22 2.03 0.50 -3.15
N HIS A 23 1.57 1.35 -4.07
CA HIS A 23 2.16 2.65 -4.32
C HIS A 23 2.16 3.53 -3.06
N ILE A 24 1.00 3.69 -2.40
CA ILE A 24 0.88 4.50 -1.18
C ILE A 24 1.78 3.94 -0.05
N ALA A 25 1.78 2.61 0.11
CA ALA A 25 2.59 1.94 1.11
C ALA A 25 4.08 2.20 0.91
N SER A 26 4.57 2.06 -0.32
CA SER A 26 5.99 2.22 -0.63
C SER A 26 6.42 3.70 -0.68
N ASP A 27 5.72 4.52 -1.45
CA ASP A 27 6.18 5.85 -1.85
C ASP A 27 5.87 6.94 -0.81
N HIS A 28 4.76 6.80 -0.07
CA HIS A 28 4.32 7.83 0.88
C HIS A 28 4.53 7.41 2.33
N VAL A 29 4.23 6.16 2.67
CA VAL A 29 4.24 5.71 4.07
C VAL A 29 5.53 4.98 4.45
N ASN A 30 6.31 4.51 3.46
CA ASN A 30 7.45 3.63 3.67
C ASN A 30 7.07 2.46 4.60
N TYR A 31 5.92 1.85 4.30
CA TYR A 31 5.40 0.66 4.94
C TYR A 31 5.84 -0.56 4.13
N VAL A 32 7.00 -1.09 4.49
CA VAL A 32 7.63 -2.26 3.86
C VAL A 32 7.90 -3.32 4.93
N PRO A 33 6.86 -4.04 5.38
CA PRO A 33 6.97 -4.92 6.55
C PRO A 33 7.73 -6.22 6.26
N TYR A 34 7.91 -6.58 4.99
CA TYR A 34 8.53 -7.84 4.57
C TYR A 34 10.02 -7.64 4.35
N GLU A 35 10.85 -8.29 5.15
CA GLU A 35 12.32 -8.18 5.06
C GLU A 35 12.92 -9.47 4.47
N CYS A 36 13.88 -9.32 3.56
CA CYS A 36 14.70 -10.46 3.11
C CYS A 36 15.76 -10.80 4.17
N GLU A 37 15.98 -12.07 4.46
CA GLU A 37 16.98 -12.50 5.44
C GLU A 37 18.41 -12.51 4.90
N LYS A 38 18.54 -12.66 3.58
CA LYS A 38 19.85 -12.70 2.90
C LYS A 38 20.36 -11.30 2.58
N CYS A 39 19.45 -10.34 2.42
CA CYS A 39 19.78 -8.97 2.05
C CYS A 39 19.59 -8.02 3.24
N ARG A 40 20.61 -7.23 3.55
CA ARG A 40 20.60 -6.35 4.73
C ARG A 40 19.67 -5.14 4.60
N PHE A 41 19.35 -4.72 3.38
CA PHE A 41 18.58 -3.51 3.10
C PHE A 41 17.34 -3.76 2.25
N SER A 42 17.06 -5.00 1.85
CA SER A 42 15.92 -5.31 0.99
C SER A 42 14.65 -5.49 1.82
N ARG A 43 13.73 -4.55 1.65
CA ARG A 43 12.40 -4.56 2.27
C ARG A 43 11.34 -4.34 1.22
N PHE A 44 10.20 -5.00 1.39
CA PHE A 44 9.16 -5.04 0.37
C PHE A 44 7.79 -4.71 0.99
N PRO A 45 6.89 -4.07 0.21
CA PRO A 45 5.54 -3.75 0.64
C PRO A 45 4.61 -4.97 0.58
N THR A 46 4.90 -5.97 -0.26
CA THR A 46 4.09 -7.17 -0.45
C THR A 46 4.90 -8.46 -0.41
N GLU A 47 4.22 -9.57 -0.08
CA GLU A 47 4.81 -10.91 -0.10
C GLU A 47 5.21 -11.34 -1.51
N PHE A 48 4.42 -10.98 -2.52
CA PHE A 48 4.73 -11.26 -3.92
C PHE A 48 6.06 -10.62 -4.35
N ALA A 49 6.30 -9.36 -3.98
CA ALA A 49 7.55 -8.68 -4.29
C ALA A 49 8.74 -9.35 -3.60
N LEU A 50 8.58 -9.77 -2.33
CA LEU A 50 9.60 -10.55 -1.63
C LEU A 50 9.84 -11.92 -2.28
N HIS A 51 8.79 -12.62 -2.69
CA HIS A 51 8.88 -13.92 -3.35
C HIS A 51 9.63 -13.84 -4.68
N SER A 52 9.27 -12.84 -5.49
CA SER A 52 9.97 -12.56 -6.74
C SER A 52 11.44 -12.26 -6.49
N HIS A 53 11.78 -11.47 -5.46
CA HIS A 53 13.17 -11.24 -5.07
C HIS A 53 13.90 -12.53 -4.68
N TYR A 54 13.33 -13.40 -3.84
CA TYR A 54 13.96 -14.67 -3.47
C TYR A 54 14.19 -15.60 -4.67
N THR A 55 13.23 -15.66 -5.60
CA THR A 55 13.35 -16.50 -6.79
C THR A 55 14.42 -15.97 -7.74
N ASN A 56 14.45 -14.66 -7.99
CA ASN A 56 15.35 -14.06 -8.99
C ASN A 56 16.76 -13.79 -8.45
N ASP A 57 16.89 -13.34 -7.20
CA ASP A 57 18.17 -12.91 -6.62
C ASP A 57 18.89 -14.03 -5.87
N HIS A 58 18.13 -14.99 -5.32
CA HIS A 58 18.68 -16.09 -4.52
C HIS A 58 18.42 -17.48 -5.11
N GLY A 59 17.58 -17.59 -6.15
CA GLY A 59 17.24 -18.89 -6.76
C GLY A 59 16.46 -19.82 -5.82
N LEU A 60 15.85 -19.28 -4.75
CA LEU A 60 15.15 -20.07 -3.74
C LEU A 60 13.65 -20.16 -4.08
N LYS A 61 13.13 -21.39 -4.08
CA LYS A 61 11.69 -21.66 -4.19
C LYS A 61 11.00 -21.78 -2.82
N GLU A 62 11.78 -21.98 -1.77
CA GLU A 62 11.31 -22.11 -0.39
C GLU A 62 12.11 -21.14 0.47
N PHE A 63 11.41 -20.26 1.19
CA PHE A 63 12.00 -19.29 2.08
C PHE A 63 10.99 -18.91 3.17
N TYR A 64 11.50 -18.35 4.27
CA TYR A 64 10.66 -17.85 5.35
C TYR A 64 10.40 -16.37 5.18
N VAL A 65 9.14 -15.98 5.35
CA VAL A 65 8.75 -14.56 5.38
C VAL A 65 8.88 -14.07 6.82
N LYS A 66 9.85 -13.19 7.06
CA LYS A 66 9.93 -12.45 8.33
C LYS A 66 9.23 -11.11 8.17
N TYR A 67 8.24 -10.87 9.02
CA TYR A 67 7.58 -9.57 9.17
C TYR A 67 7.64 -9.12 10.63
N LYS A 68 7.92 -7.83 10.84
CA LYS A 68 7.96 -7.24 12.19
C LYS A 68 6.64 -6.53 12.47
N VAL A 69 5.97 -6.94 13.55
CA VAL A 69 4.79 -6.25 14.06
C VAL A 69 5.19 -5.43 15.27
N THR A 70 5.38 -4.13 15.05
CA THR A 70 5.54 -3.13 16.10
C THR A 70 4.32 -2.20 16.11
N PRO A 71 4.02 -1.49 17.22
CA PRO A 71 2.96 -0.49 17.24
C PRO A 71 3.13 0.57 16.14
N GLU A 72 4.37 0.90 15.77
CA GLU A 72 4.68 1.81 14.66
C GLU A 72 4.25 1.24 13.30
N THR A 73 4.52 -0.03 13.04
CA THR A 73 4.05 -0.69 11.81
C THR A 73 2.52 -0.75 11.74
N GLY A 74 1.83 -0.90 12.88
CA GLY A 74 0.38 -0.82 12.95
C GLY A 74 -0.16 0.56 12.57
N ARG A 75 0.47 1.63 13.08
CA ARG A 75 0.15 3.01 12.69
C ARG A 75 0.37 3.24 11.20
N LYS A 76 1.52 2.83 10.67
CA LYS A 76 1.83 2.92 9.23
C LYS A 76 0.79 2.21 8.37
N ARG A 77 0.41 0.96 8.73
CA ARG A 77 -0.64 0.23 8.03
C ARG A 77 -1.97 0.98 8.02
N GLN A 78 -2.34 1.59 9.15
CA GLN A 78 -3.57 2.38 9.23
C GLN A 78 -3.51 3.65 8.37
N LEU A 79 -2.35 4.30 8.29
CA LEU A 79 -2.13 5.45 7.41
C LEU A 79 -2.27 5.08 5.93
N VAL A 80 -1.72 3.94 5.51
CA VAL A 80 -1.91 3.43 4.13
C VAL A 80 -3.40 3.27 3.82
N LYS A 81 -4.16 2.63 4.72
CA LYS A 81 -5.61 2.43 4.54
C LYS A 81 -6.38 3.75 4.45
N ASP A 82 -6.04 4.73 5.28
CA ASP A 82 -6.68 6.05 5.26
C ASP A 82 -6.44 6.80 3.94
N LEU A 83 -5.19 6.80 3.47
CA LEU A 83 -4.81 7.41 2.20
C LEU A 83 -5.43 6.69 1.00
N LEU A 84 -5.51 5.35 1.05
CA LEU A 84 -6.18 4.55 0.04
C LEU A 84 -7.66 4.92 -0.04
N GLN A 85 -8.36 4.95 1.09
CA GLN A 85 -9.77 5.31 1.11
C GLN A 85 -10.02 6.73 0.59
N LYS A 86 -9.18 7.71 0.97
CA LYS A 86 -9.25 9.07 0.41
C LYS A 86 -9.13 9.08 -1.11
N SER A 87 -8.20 8.29 -1.64
CA SER A 87 -7.97 8.16 -3.08
C SER A 87 -9.18 7.53 -3.80
N LEU A 88 -9.79 6.50 -3.22
CA LEU A 88 -11.00 5.87 -3.74
C LEU A 88 -12.19 6.84 -3.76
N ASN A 89 -12.35 7.63 -2.70
CA ASN A 89 -13.43 8.62 -2.60
C ASN A 89 -13.29 9.76 -3.63
N MET A 90 -12.07 10.14 -4.03
CA MET A 90 -11.87 11.13 -5.10
C MET A 90 -12.28 10.57 -6.47
N SER A 91 -12.04 9.28 -6.71
CA SER A 91 -12.48 8.62 -7.95
C SER A 91 -13.99 8.33 -8.01
N ASP A 92 -14.68 8.28 -6.87
CA ASP A 92 -16.14 8.05 -6.76
C ASP A 92 -16.97 9.35 -6.74
N GLY A 93 -16.30 10.52 -6.83
CA GLY A 93 -16.90 11.85 -6.78
C GLY A 93 -17.88 12.23 -7.90
N THR A 94 -18.39 11.27 -8.68
CA THR A 94 -19.51 11.47 -9.60
C THR A 94 -20.88 11.07 -9.03
N VAL A 95 -21.02 10.54 -7.81
CA VAL A 95 -22.37 10.22 -7.28
C VAL A 95 -22.57 10.60 -5.81
N ASN A 96 -23.37 11.67 -5.65
CA ASN A 96 -24.38 11.88 -4.61
C ASN A 96 -23.95 12.58 -3.30
N MET A 97 -24.02 13.91 -3.36
CA MET A 97 -24.49 14.73 -2.25
C MET A 97 -25.83 14.18 -1.73
N ARG A 98 -25.83 13.53 -0.57
CA ARG A 98 -26.99 13.53 0.33
C ARG A 98 -26.61 13.98 1.72
N SER A 99 -26.80 15.28 1.89
CA SER A 99 -27.05 15.94 3.15
C SER A 99 -28.23 15.30 3.91
N THR A 100 -28.22 15.58 5.23
CA THR A 100 -29.31 15.48 6.21
C THR A 100 -29.46 14.09 6.88
N LYS A 101 -29.58 13.96 8.20
CA LYS A 101 -29.97 14.91 9.25
C LYS A 101 -29.57 14.35 10.62
N ARG A 102 -29.00 15.19 11.49
CA ARG A 102 -29.01 15.01 12.96
C ARG A 102 -30.46 14.86 13.46
N LYS A 103 -30.70 13.94 14.40
CA LYS A 103 -31.88 13.93 15.29
C LYS A 103 -31.41 13.24 16.59
N ARG A 104 -30.96 14.03 17.57
CA ARG A 104 -31.73 14.63 18.69
C ARG A 104 -32.42 13.57 19.53
#